data_AF-F4L6J9-F1
#
_entry.id   AF-F4L6J9-F1
#
_cell.length_a   1.000
_cell.length_b   1.000
_cell.length_c   1.000
_cell.angle_alpha   90.00
_cell.angle_beta   90.00
_cell.angle_gamma   90.00
#
_symmetry.space_group_name_H-M   'P 1'
#
loop_
_entity.id
_entity.type
_entity.pdbx_description
1 polymer ?
#
loop_
_entity_poly.entity_id
_entity_poly.type
_entity_poly.pdbx_seq_one_letter_code
_entity_poly.pdbx_strand_id
1 'polypeptide(L)'
;MGLYFIIGILVILLTGFLFSPLVLQVDTSKNHYAVRWGIGSLQFIPTPDDLLLSIGIGFWRHHFSLLNLLAKPSKKEQNSISKTKKKGQPRKPWPFQRLLRVIRTFHIRQFRLDMDTDDFVTNAYLYPVFRALSAPTRVLTINFQGRNQCAFEVKNRVINVLVALIF
;
A
#
# COMPACT_ATOMS: atom_id res chain seq x y z
N MET A 1 22.88 -35.38 -4.94
CA MET A 1 23.58 -34.11 -4.64
C MET A 1 22.89 -32.90 -5.29
N GLY A 2 22.67 -32.86 -6.60
CA GLY A 2 22.07 -31.69 -7.28
C GLY A 2 20.69 -31.24 -6.76
N LEU A 3 19.81 -32.19 -6.38
CA LEU A 3 18.49 -31.87 -5.83
C LEU A 3 18.56 -31.06 -4.52
N TYR A 4 19.48 -31.43 -3.62
CA TYR A 4 19.67 -30.71 -2.36
C TYR A 4 20.17 -29.29 -2.56
N PHE A 5 21.02 -29.07 -3.58
CA PHE A 5 21.43 -27.72 -3.96
C PHE A 5 20.26 -26.87 -4.46
N ILE A 6 19.40 -27.43 -5.32
CA ILE A 6 18.23 -26.73 -5.84
C ILE A 6 17.27 -26.37 -4.70
N ILE A 7 17.00 -27.32 -3.79
CA ILE A 7 16.15 -27.08 -2.62
C ILE A 7 16.77 -26.01 -1.70
N GLY A 8 18.09 -26.07 -1.46
CA GLY A 8 18.79 -25.08 -0.65
C GLY A 8 18.65 -23.66 -1.22
N ILE A 9 18.84 -23.50 -2.53
CA ILE A 9 18.65 -22.21 -3.22
C ILE A 9 17.21 -21.72 -3.10
N LEU A 10 16.23 -22.60 -3.30
CA LEU A 10 14.81 -22.25 -3.18
C LEU A 10 14.46 -21.76 -1.77
N VAL A 11 14.95 -22.44 -0.73
CA VAL A 11 14.73 -22.06 0.66
C VAL A 11 15.36 -20.70 0.97
N ILE A 12 16.57 -20.43 0.47
CA ILE A 12 17.23 -19.12 0.63
C ILE A 12 16.42 -18.01 -0.06
N LEU A 13 15.91 -18.25 -1.27
CA LEU A 13 15.09 -17.27 -1.99
C LEU A 13 13.77 -16.99 -1.27
N LEU A 14 13.08 -18.04 -0.80
CA LEU A 14 11.83 -17.91 -0.05
C LEU A 14 12.04 -17.16 1.26
N THR A 15 13.04 -17.55 2.05
CA THR A 15 13.35 -16.86 3.31
C THR A 15 13.73 -15.40 3.05
N GLY A 16 14.62 -15.14 2.08
CA GLY A 16 14.96 -13.77 1.67
C GLY A 16 13.74 -12.93 1.30
N PHE A 17 12.78 -13.51 0.56
CA PHE A 17 11.54 -12.84 0.22
C PHE A 17 10.65 -12.56 1.44
N LEU A 18 10.46 -13.53 2.35
CA LEU A 18 9.62 -13.38 3.54
C LEU A 18 10.15 -12.32 4.52
N PHE A 19 11.47 -12.23 4.66
CA PHE A 19 12.14 -11.27 5.54
C PHE A 19 12.36 -9.90 4.88
N SER A 20 12.07 -9.78 3.58
CA SER A 20 12.19 -8.54 2.84
C SER A 20 11.28 -7.44 3.41
N PRO A 21 11.78 -6.19 3.54
CA PRO A 21 10.96 -5.08 3.98
C PRO A 21 9.94 -4.70 2.89
N LEU A 22 8.67 -4.68 3.28
CA LEU A 22 7.57 -4.07 2.55
C LEU A 22 7.46 -2.61 3.00
N VAL A 23 7.72 -1.67 2.11
CA VAL A 23 7.64 -0.23 2.38
C VAL A 23 6.55 0.36 1.52
N LEU A 24 5.55 0.96 2.16
CA LEU A 24 4.47 1.70 1.54
C LEU A 24 4.72 3.19 1.78
N GLN A 25 4.77 3.97 0.70
CA GLN A 25 4.99 5.40 0.70
C GLN A 25 3.80 6.06 0.02
N VAL A 26 3.22 7.02 0.71
CA VAL A 26 2.16 7.88 0.18
C VAL A 26 2.60 9.31 0.40
N ASP A 27 2.58 10.12 -0.65
CA ASP A 27 2.86 11.54 -0.61
C ASP A 27 1.87 12.27 -1.52
N THR A 28 0.89 12.96 -0.92
CA THR A 28 -0.13 13.69 -1.68
C THR A 28 0.40 14.99 -2.29
N SER A 29 1.50 15.56 -1.77
CA SER A 29 2.10 16.76 -2.35
C SER A 29 2.75 16.46 -3.70
N LYS A 30 3.40 15.29 -3.81
CA LYS A 30 4.05 14.83 -5.03
C LYS A 30 3.21 13.88 -5.86
N ASN A 31 1.98 13.59 -5.40
CA ASN A 31 1.11 12.60 -6.01
C ASN A 31 1.79 11.23 -6.18
N HIS A 32 2.67 10.89 -5.25
CA HIS A 32 3.52 9.71 -5.34
C HIS A 32 3.04 8.64 -4.37
N TYR A 33 2.52 7.54 -4.93
CA TYR A 33 2.03 6.40 -4.16
C TYR A 33 2.83 5.17 -4.58
N ALA A 34 3.70 4.68 -3.72
CA ALA A 34 4.62 3.60 -4.04
C ALA A 34 4.61 2.50 -2.97
N VAL A 35 4.65 1.26 -3.43
CA VAL A 35 4.87 0.08 -2.60
C VAL A 35 6.15 -0.59 -3.07
N ARG A 36 7.10 -0.82 -2.18
CA ARG A 36 8.38 -1.47 -2.48
C ARG A 36 8.50 -2.74 -1.64
N TRP A 37 8.90 -3.84 -2.24
CA TRP A 37 9.18 -5.11 -1.56
C TRP A 37 10.52 -5.66 -2.05
N GLY A 38 11.60 -5.43 -1.31
CA GLY A 38 12.94 -5.87 -1.72
C GLY A 38 13.32 -5.35 -3.11
N ILE A 39 13.34 -6.26 -4.10
CA ILE A 39 13.71 -5.99 -5.49
C ILE A 39 12.51 -5.52 -6.34
N GLY A 40 11.28 -5.71 -5.84
CA GLY A 40 10.06 -5.28 -6.51
C GLY A 40 9.59 -3.89 -6.07
N SER A 41 8.99 -3.14 -6.99
CA SER A 41 8.32 -1.88 -6.70
C SER A 41 7.06 -1.72 -7.55
N LEU A 42 6.00 -1.27 -6.94
CA LEU A 42 4.76 -0.84 -7.56
C LEU A 42 4.60 0.65 -7.31
N GLN A 43 4.36 1.45 -8.34
CA GLN A 43 4.15 2.89 -8.20
C GLN A 43 2.89 3.29 -8.97
N PHE A 44 2.07 4.13 -8.36
CA PHE A 44 0.95 4.77 -9.00
C PHE A 44 1.31 6.23 -9.23
N ILE A 45 1.30 6.62 -10.50
CA ILE A 45 1.61 7.97 -10.95
C ILE A 45 0.32 8.50 -11.58
N PRO A 46 -0.39 9.40 -10.91
CA PRO A 46 -1.54 10.07 -11.50
C PRO A 46 -1.05 11.09 -12.52
N THR A 47 -1.54 10.94 -13.74
CA THR A 47 -1.34 11.81 -14.90
C THR A 47 -2.66 12.56 -15.14
N PRO A 48 -2.68 13.76 -15.74
CA PRO A 48 -3.92 14.55 -15.90
C PRO A 48 -5.09 13.78 -16.54
N ASP A 49 -4.79 12.89 -17.48
CA ASP A 49 -5.78 12.12 -18.23
C ASP A 49 -5.76 10.61 -17.95
N ASP A 50 -4.86 10.08 -17.11
CA ASP A 50 -4.73 8.63 -16.86
C ASP A 50 -4.03 8.34 -15.53
N LEU A 51 -4.18 7.13 -15.00
CA LEU A 51 -3.43 6.64 -13.85
C LEU A 51 -2.42 5.60 -14.34
N LEU A 52 -1.13 5.94 -14.32
CA LEU A 52 -0.07 5.03 -14.72
C LEU A 52 0.34 4.14 -13.54
N LEU A 53 0.24 2.83 -13.73
CA LEU A 53 0.77 1.81 -12.85
C LEU A 53 2.15 1.38 -13.35
N SER A 54 3.20 1.77 -12.63
CA SER A 54 4.56 1.28 -12.90
C SER A 54 4.88 0.07 -12.03
N ILE A 55 5.21 -1.06 -12.66
CA ILE A 55 5.67 -2.27 -12.00
C ILE A 55 7.15 -2.44 -12.34
N GLY A 56 7.99 -2.49 -11.31
CA GLY A 56 9.42 -2.73 -11.43
C GLY A 56 9.82 -3.99 -10.68
N ILE A 57 10.65 -4.83 -11.29
CA ILE A 57 11.30 -5.97 -10.64
C ILE A 57 12.78 -5.94 -11.04
N GLY A 58 13.63 -5.51 -10.11
CA GLY A 58 15.06 -5.36 -10.36
C GLY A 58 15.35 -4.32 -11.43
N PHE A 59 15.97 -4.76 -12.53
CA PHE A 59 16.29 -3.90 -13.68
C PHE A 59 15.13 -3.76 -14.68
N TRP A 60 14.11 -4.61 -14.58
CA TRP A 60 12.95 -4.55 -15.47
C TRP A 60 11.90 -3.60 -14.89
N ARG A 61 11.40 -2.68 -15.71
CA ARG A 61 10.29 -1.78 -15.36
C ARG A 61 9.31 -1.73 -16.52
N HIS A 62 8.04 -1.80 -16.19
CA HIS A 62 6.96 -1.70 -17.17
C HIS A 62 5.88 -0.76 -16.65
N HIS A 63 5.30 0.01 -17.57
CA HIS A 63 4.26 0.99 -17.27
C HIS A 63 2.97 0.53 -17.92
N PHE A 64 1.91 0.46 -17.13
CA PHE A 64 0.57 0.13 -17.58
C PHE A 64 -0.35 1.31 -17.35
N SER A 65 -1.12 1.69 -18.36
CA SER A 65 -2.24 2.61 -18.22
C SER A 65 -3.43 1.91 -17.57
N LEU A 66 -3.90 2.41 -16.42
CA LEU A 66 -5.08 1.86 -15.75
C LEU A 66 -6.35 2.11 -16.54
N LEU A 67 -6.46 3.21 -17.28
CA LEU A 67 -7.61 3.43 -18.16
C LEU A 67 -7.70 2.38 -19.27
N ASN A 68 -6.58 1.98 -19.88
CA ASN A 68 -6.58 0.93 -20.90
C ASN A 68 -6.87 -0.48 -20.34
N LEU A 69 -6.55 -0.72 -19.06
CA LEU A 69 -6.90 -1.97 -18.37
C LEU A 69 -8.39 -2.03 -18.02
N LEU A 70 -8.97 -0.91 -17.60
CA LEU A 70 -10.40 -0.79 -17.29
C LEU A 70 -11.28 -0.68 -18.54
N ALA A 71 -10.76 -0.08 -19.62
CA ALA A 71 -11.45 0.09 -20.90
C ALA A 71 -11.37 -1.13 -21.82
N LYS A 72 -10.61 -2.18 -21.46
CA LYS A 72 -10.68 -3.46 -22.18
C LYS A 72 -12.07 -4.06 -21.96
N PRO A 73 -12.92 -4.18 -22.99
CA PRO A 73 -14.16 -4.92 -22.84
C PRO A 73 -13.78 -6.36 -22.49
N SER A 74 -14.28 -6.83 -21.36
CA SER A 74 -14.26 -8.25 -21.01
C SER A 74 -14.78 -9.03 -22.21
N LYS A 75 -13.89 -9.74 -22.91
CA LYS A 75 -14.31 -10.74 -23.89
C LYS A 75 -15.09 -11.77 -23.10
N LYS A 76 -16.41 -11.64 -23.12
CA LYS A 76 -17.37 -12.69 -22.80
C LYS A 76 -17.01 -13.89 -23.66
N GLU A 77 -16.30 -14.86 -23.09
CA GLU A 77 -16.45 -16.24 -23.52
C GLU A 77 -17.87 -16.67 -23.15
N GLN A 78 -18.76 -16.52 -24.12
CA GLN A 78 -19.97 -17.31 -24.21
C GLN A 78 -19.54 -18.77 -24.38
N ASN A 79 -19.63 -19.54 -23.31
CA ASN A 79 -20.01 -20.94 -23.41
C ASN A 79 -21.10 -21.24 -22.39
N SER A 80 -22.12 -21.90 -22.92
CA SER A 80 -23.47 -22.05 -22.41
C SER A 80 -23.56 -22.90 -21.14
N ILE A 81 -24.55 -22.52 -20.35
CA ILE A 81 -24.97 -23.05 -19.06
C ILE A 81 -25.44 -24.52 -19.18
N SER A 82 -24.97 -25.39 -18.28
CA SER A 82 -25.84 -26.21 -17.41
C SER A 82 -25.03 -27.11 -16.47
N LYS A 83 -24.96 -26.74 -15.19
CA LYS A 83 -25.36 -27.60 -14.05
C LYS A 83 -25.09 -26.90 -12.70
N THR A 84 -26.20 -26.66 -12.02
CA THR A 84 -26.36 -26.47 -10.57
C THR A 84 -25.54 -25.33 -9.93
N LYS A 85 -26.15 -24.15 -9.83
CA LYS A 85 -25.79 -23.14 -8.82
C LYS A 85 -25.95 -23.78 -7.43
N LYS A 86 -24.88 -24.38 -6.91
CA LYS A 86 -24.71 -24.49 -5.46
C LYS A 86 -24.82 -23.06 -4.93
N LYS A 87 -25.84 -22.77 -4.11
CA LYS A 87 -25.87 -21.56 -3.28
C LYS A 87 -24.53 -21.53 -2.55
N GLY A 88 -23.59 -20.72 -3.03
CA GLY A 88 -22.32 -20.53 -2.37
C GLY A 88 -22.64 -20.07 -0.96
N GLN A 89 -22.16 -20.82 0.03
CA GLN A 89 -22.26 -20.38 1.42
C GLN A 89 -21.84 -18.91 1.49
N PRO A 90 -22.57 -18.05 2.22
CA PRO A 90 -22.14 -16.67 2.41
C PRO A 90 -20.73 -16.73 2.97
N ARG A 91 -19.75 -16.20 2.21
CA ARG A 91 -18.37 -16.12 2.68
C ARG A 91 -18.41 -15.39 4.01
N LYS A 92 -18.07 -16.11 5.09
CA LYS A 92 -18.10 -15.56 6.44
C LYS A 92 -17.29 -14.26 6.41
N PRO A 93 -17.86 -13.11 6.81
CA PRO A 93 -17.14 -11.86 6.77
C PRO A 93 -15.87 -12.01 7.59
N TRP A 94 -14.78 -11.47 7.07
CA TRP A 94 -13.50 -11.54 7.76
C TRP A 94 -13.67 -10.87 9.12
N PRO A 95 -13.27 -11.52 10.23
CA PRO A 95 -13.46 -10.93 11.55
C PRO A 95 -12.63 -9.65 11.63
N PHE A 96 -13.28 -8.54 12.00
CA PHE A 96 -12.65 -7.22 12.13
C PHE A 96 -11.36 -7.25 12.98
N GLN A 97 -11.31 -8.15 13.98
CA GLN A 97 -10.14 -8.40 14.81
C GLN A 97 -8.91 -8.89 14.03
N ARG A 98 -9.08 -9.68 12.95
CA ARG A 98 -7.97 -10.09 12.08
C ARG A 98 -7.46 -8.92 11.24
N LEU A 99 -8.37 -8.08 10.73
CA LEU A 99 -7.98 -6.87 10.00
C LEU A 99 -7.17 -5.92 10.89
N LEU A 100 -7.64 -5.66 12.11
CA LEU A 100 -6.92 -4.86 13.11
C LEU A 100 -5.53 -5.43 13.43
N ARG A 101 -5.41 -6.76 13.57
CA ARG A 101 -4.11 -7.41 13.79
C ARG A 101 -3.16 -7.18 12.64
N VAL A 102 -3.61 -7.36 11.41
CA VAL A 102 -2.81 -7.09 10.22
C VAL A 102 -2.38 -5.63 10.18
N ILE A 103 -3.29 -4.68 10.38
CA ILE A 103 -2.98 -3.24 10.40
C ILE A 103 -1.92 -2.91 11.47
N ARG A 104 -2.00 -3.52 12.66
CA ARG A 104 -1.02 -3.30 13.74
C ARG A 104 0.39 -3.80 13.43
N THR A 105 0.56 -4.70 12.46
CA THR A 105 1.92 -5.14 12.05
C THR A 105 2.69 -4.06 11.29
N PHE A 106 1.97 -3.10 10.71
CA PHE A 106 2.56 -2.01 9.95
C PHE A 106 3.10 -0.94 10.90
N HIS A 107 4.40 -0.65 10.74
CA HIS A 107 5.09 0.36 11.54
C HIS A 107 5.22 1.64 10.74
N ILE A 108 4.67 2.74 11.26
CA ILE A 108 4.82 4.06 10.66
C ILE A 108 6.25 4.54 10.93
N ARG A 109 7.04 4.70 9.88
CA ARG A 109 8.42 5.19 9.97
C ARG A 109 8.46 6.72 10.01
N GLN A 110 7.67 7.34 9.14
CA GLN A 110 7.55 8.79 9.03
C GLN A 110 6.12 9.16 8.72
N PHE A 111 5.62 10.19 9.39
CA PHE A 111 4.34 10.82 9.11
C PHE A 111 4.54 12.32 9.02
N ARG A 112 4.00 12.95 7.99
CA ARG A 112 4.00 14.39 7.78
C ARG A 112 2.60 14.83 7.38
N LEU A 113 2.06 15.80 8.09
CA LEU A 113 0.77 16.39 7.79
C LEU A 113 0.95 17.90 7.78
N ASP A 114 0.62 18.53 6.66
CA ASP A 114 0.46 19.97 6.53
C ASP A 114 -1.01 20.24 6.27
N MET A 115 -1.67 20.96 7.18
CA MET A 115 -3.11 21.13 7.16
C MET A 115 -3.51 22.60 7.27
N ASP A 116 -4.56 22.96 6.54
CA ASP A 116 -5.24 24.23 6.62
C ASP A 116 -6.76 23.96 6.64
N THR A 117 -7.45 24.50 7.65
CA THR A 117 -8.91 24.34 7.81
C THR A 117 -9.73 25.43 7.11
N ASP A 118 -9.09 26.31 6.31
CA ASP A 118 -9.70 27.49 5.67
C ASP A 118 -10.31 28.51 6.68
N ASP A 119 -10.02 28.33 7.96
CA ASP A 119 -10.40 29.24 9.05
C ASP A 119 -9.17 29.61 9.87
N PHE A 120 -8.84 30.91 9.82
CA PHE A 120 -7.71 31.48 10.54
C PHE A 120 -7.80 31.24 12.05
N VAL A 121 -9.00 31.30 12.64
CA VAL A 121 -9.19 31.14 14.08
C VAL A 121 -8.89 29.69 14.48
N THR A 122 -9.48 28.73 13.77
CA THR A 122 -9.24 27.29 13.99
C THR A 122 -7.77 26.92 13.78
N ASN A 123 -7.14 27.41 12.70
CA ASN A 123 -5.71 27.16 12.46
C ASN A 123 -4.82 27.71 13.59
N ALA A 124 -5.12 28.89 14.12
CA ALA A 124 -4.36 29.47 15.22
C ALA A 124 -4.46 28.62 16.50
N TYR A 125 -5.64 28.08 16.81
CA TYR A 125 -5.82 27.15 17.93
C TYR A 125 -5.14 25.79 17.73
N LEU A 126 -5.13 25.29 16.50
CA LEU A 126 -4.49 24.00 16.18
C LEU A 126 -2.96 24.09 16.15
N TYR A 127 -2.39 25.27 15.90
CA TYR A 127 -0.94 25.45 15.83
C TYR A 127 -0.18 24.94 17.07
N PRO A 128 -0.50 25.37 18.32
CA PRO A 128 0.17 24.85 19.51
C PRO A 128 -0.08 23.36 19.73
N VAL A 129 -1.27 22.86 19.39
CA VAL A 129 -1.62 21.44 19.51
C VAL A 129 -0.77 20.58 18.57
N PHE A 130 -0.64 20.98 17.31
CA PHE A 130 0.17 20.30 16.30
C PHE A 130 1.66 20.34 16.65
N ARG A 131 2.12 21.48 17.17
CA ARG A 131 3.50 21.62 17.64
C ARG A 131 3.79 20.67 18.81
N ALA A 132 2.87 20.57 19.77
CA ALA A 132 3.00 19.67 20.93
C ALA A 132 2.94 18.18 20.53
N LEU A 133 2.12 17.83 19.53
CA LEU A 133 2.01 16.46 19.01
C LEU A 133 3.12 16.09 18.02
N SER A 134 3.95 17.03 17.56
CA SER A 134 5.05 16.74 16.65
C SER A 134 6.20 16.00 17.34
N ALA A 135 6.79 15.03 16.64
CA ALA A 135 7.91 14.19 17.08
C ALA A 135 8.86 13.91 15.89
N PRO A 136 10.09 13.40 16.12
CA PRO A 136 11.04 13.14 15.02
C PRO A 136 10.51 12.24 13.90
N THR A 137 9.60 11.31 14.22
CA THR A 137 8.93 10.41 13.25
C THR A 137 7.56 10.92 12.80
N ARG A 138 7.05 12.02 13.37
CA ARG A 138 5.71 12.56 13.13
C ARG A 138 5.74 14.10 13.10
N VAL A 139 5.77 14.69 11.92
CA VAL A 139 5.74 16.15 11.74
C VAL A 139 4.32 16.59 11.46
N LEU A 140 3.77 17.48 12.29
CA LEU A 140 2.44 18.04 12.12
C LEU A 140 2.57 19.56 12.00
N THR A 141 2.12 20.13 10.90
CA THR A 141 2.12 21.56 10.65
C THR A 141 0.73 22.05 10.32
N ILE A 142 0.43 23.24 10.81
CA ILE A 142 -0.72 24.05 10.38
C ILE A 142 -0.17 25.17 9.52
N ASN A 143 -0.82 25.42 8.38
CA ASN A 143 -0.54 26.56 7.53
C ASN A 143 -1.79 27.46 7.39
N PHE A 144 -1.60 28.61 6.75
CA PHE A 144 -2.64 29.61 6.49
C PHE A 144 -2.65 29.97 4.99
N GLN A 145 -2.33 28.98 4.15
CA GLN A 145 -2.07 29.16 2.72
C GLN A 145 -3.01 28.28 1.86
N GLY A 146 -4.03 27.67 2.46
CA GLY A 146 -4.98 26.77 1.82
C GLY A 146 -4.37 25.43 1.40
N ARG A 147 -3.25 25.00 2.01
CA ARG A 147 -2.55 23.76 1.62
C ARG A 147 -2.91 22.59 2.53
N ASN A 148 -3.32 21.49 1.91
CA ASN A 148 -3.56 20.22 2.58
C ASN A 148 -2.69 19.13 1.96
N GLN A 149 -1.65 18.71 2.69
CA GLN A 149 -0.68 17.72 2.25
C GLN A 149 -0.47 16.67 3.33
N CYS A 150 -0.45 15.41 2.93
CA CYS A 150 -0.22 14.28 3.81
C CYS A 150 0.82 13.37 3.16
N ALA A 151 1.87 13.05 3.91
CA ALA A 151 2.87 12.09 3.50
C ALA A 151 3.15 11.11 4.63
N PHE A 152 3.15 9.82 4.32
CA PHE A 152 3.51 8.80 5.29
C PHE A 152 4.30 7.67 4.65
N GLU A 153 5.29 7.18 5.39
CA GLU A 153 6.04 5.98 5.08
C GLU A 153 5.72 4.94 6.15
N VAL A 154 5.19 3.82 5.68
CA VAL A 154 4.87 2.66 6.49
C VAL A 154 5.78 1.52 6.08
N LYS A 155 6.41 0.87 7.06
CA LYS A 155 7.29 -0.27 6.86
C LYS A 155 6.72 -1.50 7.56
N ASN A 156 6.84 -2.64 6.91
CA ASN A 156 6.50 -3.94 7.45
C ASN A 156 7.42 -5.02 6.85
N ARG A 157 7.29 -6.27 7.29
CA ARG A 157 7.87 -7.44 6.63
C ARG A 157 6.75 -8.38 6.22
N VAL A 158 6.92 -9.09 5.10
CA VAL A 158 5.89 -10.02 4.59
C VAL A 158 5.56 -11.08 5.63
N ILE A 159 6.56 -11.60 6.34
CA ILE A 159 6.38 -12.60 7.40
C ILE A 159 5.45 -12.11 8.52
N ASN A 160 5.50 -10.84 8.91
CA ASN A 160 4.66 -10.31 9.99
C ASN A 160 3.19 -10.31 9.59
N VAL A 161 2.89 -9.95 8.34
CA VAL A 161 1.52 -9.98 7.80
C VAL A 161 1.01 -11.41 7.76
N LEU A 162 1.83 -12.37 7.31
CA LEU A 162 1.46 -13.79 7.27
C LEU A 162 1.18 -14.35 8.67
N VAL A 163 2.05 -14.05 9.64
CA VAL A 163 1.87 -14.48 11.03
C VAL A 163 0.56 -13.91 11.59
N ALA A 164 0.26 -12.63 11.37
CA ALA A 164 -0.98 -12.01 11.85
C ALA A 164 -2.27 -12.52 11.17
N LEU A 165 -2.15 -13.11 9.98
CA LEU A 165 -3.27 -13.73 9.27
C LEU A 165 -3.57 -15.15 9.79
N ILE A 166 -2.52 -15.90 10.16
CA ILE A 166 -2.60 -17.30 10.58
C ILE A 166 -2.89 -17.42 12.08
N PHE A 167 -2.17 -16.66 12.91
CA PHE A 167 -2.25 -16.69 14.37
C PHE A 167 -3.08 -15.52 14.89
#